data_AF-A0A497ATD8-F1
#
_entry.id   AF-A0A497ATD8-F1
#
_cell.length_a   1.000
_cell.length_b   1.000
_cell.length_c   1.000
_cell.angle_alpha   90.00
_cell.angle_beta   90.00
_cell.angle_gamma   90.00
#
_symmetry.space_group_name_H-M   'P 1'
#
loop_
_entity.id
_entity.type
_entity.pdbx_description
1 polymer ?
#
loop_
_entity_poly.entity_id
_entity_poly.type
_entity_poly.pdbx_seq_one_letter_code
_entity_poly.pdbx_strand_id
1 'polypeptide(L)'
;MEDLDGNPLIGYPVHIWGGGVDVVVSSGSNTQHNTIYASQAAWEQFFDSSPKPMEVRVQLHDPYAESHLPISEEIIINFPGYCGSALGYVVFTQNH
;
A
#
# COMPACT_ATOMS: atom_id res chain seq x y z
N MET A 1 -5.80 -5.18 5.03
CA MET A 1 -4.50 -5.43 5.70
C MET A 1 -4.83 -5.84 7.11
N GLU A 2 -4.45 -7.06 7.46
CA GLU A 2 -4.85 -7.70 8.71
C GLU A 2 -3.78 -8.67 9.18
N ASP A 3 -3.77 -8.96 10.47
CA ASP A 3 -3.02 -10.10 11.01
C ASP A 3 -3.76 -11.42 10.74
N LEU A 4 -3.16 -12.54 11.15
CA LEU A 4 -3.78 -13.87 11.00
C LEU A 4 -5.06 -14.07 11.82
N ASP A 5 -5.29 -13.23 12.83
CA ASP A 5 -6.50 -13.24 13.66
C ASP A 5 -7.61 -12.37 13.06
N GLY A 6 -7.37 -11.71 11.92
CA GLY A 6 -8.30 -10.82 11.24
C GLY A 6 -8.38 -9.42 11.87
N ASN A 7 -7.44 -9.06 12.77
CA ASN A 7 -7.39 -7.71 13.29
C ASN A 7 -6.80 -6.77 12.23
N PRO A 8 -7.43 -5.61 11.99
CA PRO A 8 -6.95 -4.67 10.98
C PRO A 8 -5.67 -3.98 11.45
N LEU A 9 -4.67 -3.93 10.58
CA LEU A 9 -3.39 -3.26 10.83
C LEU A 9 -3.51 -1.75 10.62
N ILE A 10 -4.34 -1.07 11.41
CA ILE A 10 -4.60 0.38 11.29
C ILE A 10 -3.39 1.17 11.76
N GLY A 11 -3.05 2.25 11.04
CA GLY A 11 -1.97 3.18 11.42
C GLY A 11 -0.59 2.78 10.93
N TYR A 12 -0.42 1.54 10.45
CA TYR A 12 0.82 1.07 9.85
C TYR A 12 1.19 1.92 8.62
N PRO A 13 2.43 2.45 8.54
CA PRO A 13 2.88 3.21 7.39
C PRO A 13 3.15 2.28 6.20
N VAL A 14 2.56 2.63 5.06
CA VAL A 14 2.83 2.01 3.77
C VAL A 14 3.73 2.95 2.98
N HIS A 15 4.98 2.56 2.76
CA HIS A 15 5.93 3.31 1.94
C HIS A 15 5.79 2.90 0.49
N ILE A 16 5.65 3.88 -0.40
CA ILE A 16 5.35 3.70 -1.81
C ILE A 16 6.28 4.60 -2.60
N TRP A 17 7.09 4.01 -3.48
CA TRP A 17 8.03 4.78 -4.30
C TRP A 17 8.17 4.20 -5.71
N GLY A 18 8.70 5.01 -6.62
CA GLY A 18 8.72 4.70 -8.05
C GLY A 18 7.56 5.37 -8.78
N GLY A 19 7.52 5.24 -10.11
CA GLY A 19 6.52 5.92 -10.94
C GLY A 19 6.52 7.47 -10.86
N GLY A 20 7.54 8.07 -10.25
CA GLY A 20 7.66 9.52 -10.03
C GLY A 20 7.17 10.01 -8.66
N VAL A 21 6.84 9.13 -7.72
CA VAL A 21 6.47 9.48 -6.35
C VAL A 21 7.39 8.79 -5.34
N ASP A 22 7.43 9.37 -4.13
CA ASP A 22 8.02 8.78 -2.93
C ASP A 22 7.19 9.30 -1.74
N VAL A 23 6.30 8.45 -1.22
CA VAL A 23 5.27 8.85 -0.26
C VAL A 23 5.03 7.76 0.77
N VAL A 24 4.60 8.18 1.96
CA VAL A 24 4.18 7.28 3.04
C VAL A 24 2.71 7.54 3.34
N VAL A 25 1.89 6.49 3.28
CA VAL A 25 0.45 6.56 3.57
C VAL A 25 0.16 5.73 4.82
N SER A 26 -0.50 6.34 5.80
CA SER A 26 -0.95 5.60 6.97
C SER A 26 -2.22 4.80 6.65
N SER A 27 -2.16 3.50 6.87
CA SER A 27 -3.28 2.57 6.64
C SER A 27 -4.51 2.90 7.49
N GLY A 28 -5.69 2.75 6.90
CA GLY A 28 -6.96 2.99 7.60
C GLY A 28 -7.29 4.46 7.86
N SER A 29 -6.42 5.40 7.47
CA SER A 29 -6.58 6.83 7.72
C SER A 29 -7.76 7.47 6.96
N ASN A 30 -8.17 6.89 5.83
CA ASN A 30 -9.30 7.36 5.02
C ASN A 30 -10.51 6.43 5.14
N THR A 31 -11.56 6.89 5.81
CA THR A 31 -12.80 6.14 6.03
C THR A 31 -13.56 5.82 4.73
N GLN A 32 -13.41 6.64 3.69
CA GLN A 32 -13.99 6.36 2.38
C GLN A 32 -13.33 5.14 1.73
N HIS A 33 -11.99 5.07 1.74
CA HIS A 33 -11.27 3.89 1.24
C HIS A 33 -11.65 2.65 2.03
N ASN A 34 -11.77 2.77 3.36
CA ASN A 34 -12.16 1.64 4.21
C ASN A 34 -13.54 1.09 3.83
N THR A 35 -14.47 1.97 3.46
CA THR A 35 -15.81 1.60 3.00
C THR A 35 -15.77 0.94 1.62
N ILE A 36 -15.02 1.51 0.67
CA ILE A 36 -14.91 0.98 -0.71
C ILE A 36 -14.29 -0.41 -0.72
N TYR A 37 -13.22 -0.62 0.05
CA TYR A 37 -12.47 -1.87 0.09
C TYR A 37 -12.95 -2.85 1.17
N ALA A 38 -14.01 -2.50 1.91
CA ALA A 38 -14.55 -3.29 3.03
C ALA A 38 -13.45 -3.72 4.04
N SER A 39 -12.49 -2.85 4.31
CA SER A 39 -11.31 -3.12 5.15
C SER A 39 -11.00 -1.90 6.01
N GLN A 40 -10.91 -2.04 7.33
CA GLN A 40 -10.65 -0.90 8.24
C GLN A 40 -9.23 -0.32 8.13
N ALA A 41 -8.30 -1.07 7.54
CA ALA A 41 -6.92 -0.65 7.30
C ALA A 41 -6.65 -0.44 5.79
N ALA A 42 -7.62 0.06 5.01
CA ALA A 42 -7.42 0.28 3.59
C ALA A 42 -6.50 1.49 3.32
N TRP A 43 -5.83 1.48 2.17
CA TRP A 43 -5.02 2.57 1.65
C TRP A 43 -5.14 2.60 0.13
N GLU A 44 -4.85 3.75 -0.46
CA GLU A 44 -4.82 3.92 -1.90
C GLU A 44 -3.81 5.01 -2.24
N GLN A 45 -3.11 4.85 -3.36
CA GLN A 45 -2.21 5.86 -3.89
C GLN A 45 -2.47 6.07 -5.37
N PHE A 46 -2.79 7.30 -5.73
CA PHE A 46 -2.93 7.73 -7.11
C PHE A 46 -1.58 8.18 -7.68
N PHE A 47 -1.24 7.75 -8.89
CA PHE A 47 0.03 8.09 -9.55
C PHE A 47 -0.15 9.05 -10.72
N ASP A 48 -1.05 8.75 -11.64
CA ASP A 48 -1.31 9.55 -12.84
C ASP A 48 -2.69 9.23 -13.42
N SER A 49 -3.21 10.17 -14.22
CA SER A 49 -4.45 10.03 -14.98
C SER A 49 -4.23 9.39 -16.37
N SER A 50 -2.98 9.27 -16.81
CA SER A 50 -2.60 8.70 -18.10
C SER A 50 -1.84 7.37 -17.94
N PRO A 51 -2.15 6.34 -18.74
CA PRO A 51 -1.37 5.10 -18.74
C PRO A 51 0.06 5.37 -19.19
N LYS A 52 1.03 5.02 -18.35
CA LYS A 52 2.45 5.08 -18.68
C LYS A 52 3.16 3.87 -18.06
N PRO A 53 4.21 3.35 -18.72
CA PRO A 53 5.03 2.31 -18.11
C PRO A 53 5.68 2.84 -16.82
N MET A 54 5.53 2.12 -15.72
CA MET A 54 6.19 2.46 -14.46
C MET A 54 6.41 1.24 -13.58
N GLU A 55 7.51 1.25 -12.84
CA GLU A 55 7.76 0.36 -11.72
C GLU A 55 7.41 1.11 -10.43
N VAL A 56 6.61 0.48 -9.58
CA VAL A 56 6.23 0.96 -8.26
C VAL A 56 6.65 -0.10 -7.25
N ARG A 57 7.24 0.35 -6.16
CA ARG A 57 7.64 -0.46 -5.02
C ARG A 57 6.78 -0.08 -3.83
N VAL A 58 6.39 -1.09 -3.07
CA VAL A 58 5.55 -0.93 -1.89
C VAL A 58 6.11 -1.76 -0.76
N GLN A 59 6.18 -1.19 0.43
CA GLN A 59 6.65 -1.88 1.63
C GLN A 59 5.86 -1.42 2.86
N LEU A 60 5.57 -2.34 3.77
CA LEU A 60 4.94 -2.04 5.05
C LEU A 60 6.02 -1.79 6.10
N HIS A 61 5.85 -0.76 6.92
CA HIS A 61 6.79 -0.34 7.95
C HIS A 61 6.17 -0.47 9.35
N ASP A 62 7.02 -0.55 10.37
CA ASP A 62 6.60 -0.58 11.77
C ASP A 62 6.15 0.84 12.22
N PRO A 63 4.89 1.03 12.68
CA PRO A 63 4.43 2.30 13.23
C PRO A 63 5.05 2.64 14.60
N TYR A 64 5.55 1.66 15.35
CA TYR A 64 5.93 1.80 16.75
C TYR A 64 7.43 1.99 16.96
N ALA A 65 8.26 1.58 16.00
CA ALA A 65 9.70 1.81 16.04
C ALA A 65 10.03 3.25 15.60
N GLU A 66 10.88 3.97 16.33
CA GLU A 66 11.36 5.32 15.92
C GLU A 66 12.05 5.32 14.56
N SER A 67 12.71 4.22 14.21
CA SER A 67 13.38 4.02 12.94
C SER A 67 12.43 3.65 11.79
N HIS A 68 11.15 3.40 12.08
CA HIS A 68 10.12 2.95 11.13
C HIS A 68 10.66 1.93 10.13
N LEU A 69 11.30 0.87 10.64
CA LEU A 69 11.93 -0.13 9.79
C LEU A 69 10.88 -0.90 8.98
N PRO A 70 11.24 -1.39 7.78
CA PRO A 70 10.37 -2.24 7.01
C PRO A 70 10.11 -3.57 7.73
N ILE A 71 8.83 -3.99 7.74
CA ILE A 71 8.35 -5.24 8.35
C ILE A 71 7.78 -6.22 7.32
N SER A 72 7.77 -5.85 6.04
CA SER A 72 7.45 -6.74 4.92
C SER A 72 8.60 -6.82 3.92
N GLU A 73 8.54 -7.82 3.05
CA GLU A 73 9.32 -7.78 1.81
C GLU A 73 8.89 -6.59 0.94
N GLU A 74 9.79 -6.15 0.06
CA GLU A 74 9.49 -5.16 -0.98
C GLU A 74 8.60 -5.82 -2.04
N ILE A 75 7.44 -5.22 -2.32
CA ILE A 75 6.55 -5.66 -3.38
C ILE A 75 6.78 -4.76 -4.59
N ILE A 76 7.21 -5.36 -5.69
CA ILE A 76 7.44 -4.65 -6.97
C ILE A 76 6.24 -4.87 -7.89
N ILE A 77 5.61 -3.77 -8.30
CA ILE A 77 4.49 -3.74 -9.23
C ILE A 77 4.95 -3.09 -10.52
N ASN A 78 4.84 -3.83 -11.62
CA ASN A 78 5.19 -3.36 -12.95
C ASN A 78 3.92 -3.01 -13.73
N PHE A 79 3.70 -1.72 -13.95
CA PHE A 79 2.62 -1.20 -14.79
C PHE A 79 3.13 -1.11 -16.24
N PRO A 80 2.53 -1.82 -17.19
CA PRO A 80 3.04 -1.89 -18.57
C PRO A 80 2.62 -0.69 -19.44
N GLY A 81 1.79 0.23 -18.92
CA GLY A 81 1.41 1.45 -19.62
C GLY A 81 0.22 1.35 -20.57
N TYR A 82 -0.65 0.34 -20.43
CA TYR A 82 -1.94 0.27 -21.11
C TYR A 82 -3.10 0.25 -20.11
N CYS A 83 -4.27 0.77 -20.51
CA CYS A 83 -5.41 1.02 -19.61
C CYS A 83 -5.89 -0.23 -18.85
N GLY A 84 -5.75 -1.42 -19.43
CA GLY A 84 -6.18 -2.69 -18.82
C GLY A 84 -5.36 -3.17 -17.63
N SER A 85 -4.24 -2.52 -17.31
CA SER A 85 -3.36 -2.90 -16.19
C SER A 85 -2.84 -1.66 -15.46
N ALA A 86 -3.74 -0.71 -15.18
CA ALA A 86 -3.43 0.53 -14.44
C ALA A 86 -3.76 0.46 -12.94
N LEU A 87 -4.32 -0.67 -12.45
CA LEU A 87 -4.65 -0.89 -11.03
C LEU A 87 -3.79 -2.02 -10.46
N GLY A 88 -3.08 -1.75 -9.38
CA GLY A 88 -2.40 -2.75 -8.56
C GLY A 88 -3.18 -2.99 -7.27
N TYR A 89 -3.41 -4.25 -6.91
CA TYR A 89 -4.04 -4.62 -5.65
C TYR A 89 -3.03 -5.36 -4.78
N VAL A 90 -2.69 -4.78 -3.63
CA VAL A 90 -1.70 -5.31 -2.69
C VAL A 90 -2.38 -5.54 -1.35
N VAL A 91 -2.26 -6.76 -0.82
CA VAL A 91 -2.74 -7.12 0.51
C VAL A 91 -1.54 -7.58 1.33
N PHE A 92 -1.31 -6.88 2.44
CA PHE A 92 -0.38 -7.33 3.47
C PHE A 92 -1.15 -8.16 4.50
N THR A 93 -0.62 -9.35 4.78
CA THR A 93 -1.06 -10.24 5.86
C THR A 93 0.13 -10.51 6.76
N GLN A 94 0.04 -10.14 8.04
CA GLN A 94 1.15 -10.30 8.98
C GLN A 94 1.19 -11.74 9.51
N ASN A 95 2.32 -12.43 9.34
CA ASN A 95 2.57 -13.74 9.96
C ASN A 95 3.17 -13.59 11.37
N HIS A 96 2.88 -14.57 12.23
CA HIS A 96 3.32 -14.65 13.63
C HIS A 96 4.83 -14.86 13.77
#